data_AF-A0A925GW08-F1
#
_entry.id   AF-A0A925GW08-F1
#
_cell.length_a   1.000
_cell.length_b   1.000
_cell.length_c   1.000
_cell.angle_alpha   90.00
_cell.angle_beta   90.00
_cell.angle_gamma   90.00
#
_symmetry.space_group_name_H-M   'P 1'
#
loop_
_entity.id
_entity.type
_entity.pdbx_description
1 polymer ?
#
loop_
_entity_poly.entity_id
_entity_poly.type
_entity_poly.pdbx_seq_one_letter_code
_entity_poly.pdbx_strand_id
1 'polypeptide(L)'
;MLMSKEQEIAMGKQADPDIVSQFGLYEDKALQQFIVAKGQQMATISHRSDLPYEFKIVDSPVVNAFAVPGGYVYFTRGIMAHFNNEAEFAGVLGHEIGHITARHSAKQYSKSVIAQLGLVVGMVVSPEFQQFADVAQSGLGLLFLKFGRDAESQSDALGVEYSTKIGYDAQEMAGFFRTLDRMRKQSEAESVPTFLSTHPDPANRFEHVQQLAAEWKQKTLGTDLKVNRDSYLKMIDGLVYGEDPKQGFVENNAFYHPELKFQHAVPSGWVVQNSPQQLQMAPKNGKALLLLTLAAEKSLAAAAQQLVEKNQLTPVESKNTTVNGLPAIALVADPRQPEQDQQQPQQQP
;
A
#
# COMPACT_ATOMS: atom_id res chain seq x y z
N MET A 1 -4.58 25.50 2.68
CA MET A 1 -4.23 24.10 2.98
C MET A 1 -4.65 23.85 4.42
N LEU A 2 -5.40 22.80 4.71
CA LEU A 2 -6.09 22.63 6.01
C LEU A 2 -5.24 21.92 7.08
N MET A 3 -4.20 21.19 6.67
CA MET A 3 -3.42 20.33 7.57
C MET A 3 -2.15 21.05 8.06
N SER A 4 -1.88 21.01 9.37
CA SER A 4 -0.60 21.46 9.97
C SER A 4 0.50 20.41 9.77
N LYS A 5 1.76 20.79 10.04
CA LYS A 5 2.90 19.86 9.99
C LYS A 5 2.72 18.72 11.01
N GLU A 6 2.29 19.06 12.22
CA GLU A 6 2.07 18.13 13.33
C GLU A 6 0.97 17.14 12.99
N GLN A 7 -0.10 17.59 12.33
CA GLN A 7 -1.17 16.72 11.84
C GLN A 7 -0.68 15.77 10.74
N GLU A 8 0.18 16.22 9.81
CA GLU A 8 0.80 15.32 8.82
C GLU A 8 1.64 14.23 9.51
N ILE A 9 2.44 14.59 10.51
CA ILE A 9 3.27 13.64 11.28
C ILE A 9 2.39 12.64 12.02
N ALA A 10 1.34 13.11 12.70
CA ALA A 10 0.41 12.25 13.41
C ALA A 10 -0.29 11.27 12.46
N MET A 11 -0.71 11.74 11.29
CA MET A 11 -1.38 10.91 10.28
C MET A 11 -0.46 9.81 9.74
N GLY A 12 0.80 10.13 9.40
CA GLY A 12 1.78 9.12 8.98
C GLY A 12 2.03 8.08 10.05
N LYS A 13 2.23 8.54 11.29
CA LYS A 13 2.44 7.67 12.45
C LYS A 13 1.26 6.75 12.73
N GLN A 14 0.03 7.21 12.52
CA GLN A 14 -1.17 6.41 12.69
C GLN A 14 -1.37 5.40 11.54
N ALA A 15 -0.96 5.75 10.32
CA ALA A 15 -1.10 4.87 9.16
C ALA A 15 -0.04 3.76 9.10
N ASP A 16 1.14 3.99 9.66
CA ASP A 16 2.26 3.04 9.59
C ASP A 16 1.92 1.63 10.12
N PRO A 17 1.30 1.45 11.31
CA PRO A 17 0.91 0.12 11.78
C PRO A 17 -0.06 -0.60 10.84
N ASP A 18 -1.01 0.13 10.25
CA ASP A 18 -1.98 -0.44 9.30
C ASP A 18 -1.29 -0.90 8.01
N ILE A 19 -0.36 -0.10 7.49
CA ILE A 19 0.42 -0.40 6.28
C ILE A 19 1.34 -1.60 6.52
N VAL A 20 2.07 -1.60 7.64
CA VAL A 20 2.96 -2.70 8.03
C VAL A 20 2.18 -3.98 8.27
N SER A 21 0.98 -3.87 8.85
CA SER A 21 0.06 -5.01 8.95
C SER A 21 -0.27 -5.49 7.53
N GLN A 22 -0.88 -4.64 6.70
CA GLN A 22 -1.38 -5.02 5.37
C GLN A 22 -0.35 -5.70 4.46
N PHE A 23 0.90 -5.25 4.47
CA PHE A 23 1.93 -5.76 3.55
C PHE A 23 3.02 -6.60 4.21
N GLY A 24 3.18 -6.52 5.53
CA GLY A 24 4.37 -7.05 6.20
C GLY A 24 5.63 -6.23 5.89
N LEU A 25 6.69 -6.45 6.67
CA LEU A 25 8.03 -5.94 6.38
C LEU A 25 8.82 -7.02 5.66
N TYR A 26 9.59 -6.64 4.64
CA TYR A 26 10.52 -7.56 4.00
C TYR A 26 11.78 -7.73 4.85
N GLU A 27 12.04 -8.95 5.30
CA GLU A 27 13.13 -9.26 6.25
C GLU A 27 14.49 -9.38 5.56
N ASP A 28 15.00 -8.25 5.03
CA ASP A 28 16.37 -8.14 4.52
C ASP A 28 17.09 -6.96 5.16
N LYS A 29 18.00 -7.25 6.09
CA LYS A 29 18.73 -6.20 6.83
C LYS A 29 19.63 -5.36 5.93
N ALA A 30 20.25 -5.94 4.90
CA ALA A 30 21.15 -5.22 4.03
C ALA A 30 20.37 -4.26 3.13
N LEU A 31 19.27 -4.74 2.55
CA LEU A 31 18.41 -3.93 1.69
C LEU A 31 17.68 -2.84 2.50
N GLN A 32 17.22 -3.15 3.71
CA GLN A 32 16.63 -2.18 4.63
C GLN A 32 17.63 -1.11 5.09
N GLN A 33 18.89 -1.48 5.34
CA GLN A 33 19.95 -0.49 5.63
C GLN A 33 20.25 0.38 4.41
N PHE A 34 20.27 -0.20 3.22
CA PHE A 34 20.48 0.52 1.97
C PHE A 34 19.42 1.61 1.74
N ILE A 35 18.13 1.27 1.79
CA ILE A 35 17.05 2.25 1.57
C ILE A 35 17.07 3.34 2.66
N VAL A 36 17.34 2.99 3.92
CA VAL A 36 17.42 3.97 5.02
C VAL A 36 18.60 4.91 4.80
N ALA A 37 19.77 4.40 4.42
CA ALA A 37 20.95 5.22 4.19
C ALA A 37 20.73 6.23 3.06
N LYS A 38 20.19 5.77 1.92
CA LYS A 38 19.91 6.64 0.77
C LYS A 38 18.74 7.59 1.01
N GLY A 39 17.68 7.10 1.65
CA GLY A 39 16.53 7.88 2.06
C GLY A 39 16.93 9.02 2.99
N GLN A 40 17.70 8.72 4.04
CA GLN A 40 18.15 9.74 4.98
C GLN A 40 19.09 10.76 4.32
N GLN A 41 20.04 10.30 3.49
CA GLN A 41 20.93 11.18 2.73
C GLN A 41 20.12 12.19 1.88
N MET A 42 19.07 11.71 1.22
CA MET A 42 18.22 12.51 0.36
C MET A 42 17.27 13.43 1.15
N ALA A 43 16.66 12.91 2.22
CA ALA A 43 15.79 13.66 3.11
C ALA A 43 16.49 14.87 3.72
N THR A 44 17.76 14.72 4.13
CA THR A 44 18.58 15.80 4.71
C THR A 44 18.77 16.98 3.74
N ILE A 45 18.82 16.74 2.43
CA ILE A 45 18.96 17.80 1.40
C ILE A 45 17.62 18.23 0.79
N SER A 46 16.51 17.60 1.21
CA SER A 46 15.17 17.93 0.71
C SER A 46 14.68 19.28 1.27
N HIS A 47 13.70 19.88 0.61
CA HIS A 47 13.08 21.12 1.07
C HIS A 47 12.21 20.96 2.34
N ARG A 48 12.07 19.73 2.88
CA ARG A 48 11.42 19.43 4.17
C ARG A 48 12.30 18.53 5.03
N SER A 49 13.57 18.88 5.20
CA SER A 49 14.57 18.11 5.97
C SER A 49 14.28 17.99 7.46
N ASP A 50 13.27 18.71 7.97
CA ASP A 50 12.86 18.80 9.37
C ASP A 50 11.72 17.82 9.74
N LEU A 51 11.37 16.90 8.84
CA LEU A 51 10.44 15.80 9.09
C LEU A 51 11.16 14.56 9.64
N PRO A 52 10.51 13.76 10.50
CA PRO A 52 11.04 12.49 10.95
C PRO A 52 10.85 11.42 9.86
N TYR A 53 11.73 11.41 8.85
CA TYR A 53 11.60 10.45 7.76
C TYR A 53 11.81 9.01 8.21
N GLU A 54 10.95 8.12 7.72
CA GLU A 54 11.09 6.67 7.86
C GLU A 54 10.99 6.02 6.49
N PHE A 55 11.86 5.03 6.24
CA PHE A 55 11.94 4.31 4.98
C PHE A 55 11.79 2.83 5.25
N LYS A 56 10.85 2.15 4.59
CA LYS A 56 10.55 0.74 4.84
C LYS A 56 10.42 -0.02 3.52
N ILE A 57 10.90 -1.26 3.52
CA ILE A 57 10.60 -2.21 2.45
C ILE A 57 9.48 -3.12 2.94
N VAL A 58 8.38 -3.14 2.20
CA VAL A 58 7.23 -3.98 2.51
C VAL A 58 7.23 -5.24 1.65
N ASP A 59 6.81 -6.37 2.22
CA ASP A 59 6.85 -7.67 1.56
C ASP A 59 5.66 -7.88 0.61
N SER A 60 5.71 -7.16 -0.50
CA SER A 60 4.72 -7.30 -1.57
C SER A 60 5.41 -7.50 -2.92
N PRO A 61 4.95 -8.44 -3.75
CA PRO A 61 5.47 -8.64 -5.10
C PRO A 61 5.00 -7.58 -6.10
N VAL A 62 4.01 -6.77 -5.71
CA VAL A 62 3.46 -5.70 -6.53
C VAL A 62 4.56 -4.68 -6.81
N VAL A 63 4.61 -4.14 -8.03
CA VAL A 63 5.53 -3.04 -8.37
C VAL A 63 4.91 -1.72 -7.93
N ASN A 64 5.32 -1.25 -6.74
CA ASN A 64 4.89 0.03 -6.19
C ASN A 64 5.91 0.69 -5.25
N ALA A 65 5.89 2.01 -5.18
CA ALA A 65 6.49 2.82 -4.12
C ALA A 65 5.50 3.93 -3.77
N PHE A 66 5.46 4.35 -2.51
CA PHE A 66 4.53 5.39 -2.10
C PHE A 66 5.01 6.11 -0.85
N ALA A 67 4.57 7.36 -0.71
CA ALA A 67 4.76 8.16 0.48
C ALA A 67 3.43 8.55 1.13
N VAL A 68 3.38 8.47 2.46
CA VAL A 68 2.28 9.02 3.26
C VAL A 68 2.75 10.28 4.00
N PRO A 69 1.83 11.16 4.45
CA PRO A 69 2.19 12.37 5.19
C PRO A 69 3.13 12.09 6.36
N GLY A 70 3.94 13.08 6.72
CA GLY A 70 4.75 13.01 7.94
C GLY A 70 6.14 12.41 7.80
N GLY A 71 6.54 11.94 6.62
CA GLY A 71 7.92 11.47 6.35
C GLY A 71 8.07 9.98 6.03
N TYR A 72 6.98 9.23 5.95
CA TYR A 72 7.04 7.78 5.73
C TYR A 72 7.03 7.45 4.24
N VAL A 73 8.04 6.70 3.79
CA VAL A 73 8.23 6.26 2.42
C VAL A 73 8.38 4.74 2.38
N TYR A 74 7.62 4.09 1.50
CA TYR A 74 7.57 2.64 1.40
C TYR A 74 7.93 2.20 -0.02
N PHE A 75 8.76 1.17 -0.09
CA PHE A 75 9.06 0.47 -1.33
C PHE A 75 8.60 -0.97 -1.19
N THR A 76 7.90 -1.49 -2.18
CA THR A 76 7.56 -2.90 -2.24
C THR A 76 8.79 -3.74 -2.60
N ARG A 77 8.88 -4.98 -2.13
CA ARG A 77 9.88 -5.93 -2.66
C ARG A 77 9.82 -6.03 -4.20
N GLY A 78 8.61 -6.03 -4.75
CA GLY A 78 8.37 -6.05 -6.19
C GLY A 78 9.08 -4.92 -6.94
N ILE A 79 8.91 -3.66 -6.52
CA ILE A 79 9.59 -2.55 -7.21
C ILE A 79 11.11 -2.66 -7.15
N MET A 80 11.66 -3.15 -6.03
CA MET A 80 13.11 -3.35 -5.87
C MET A 80 13.65 -4.35 -6.89
N ALA A 81 12.89 -5.39 -7.24
CA ALA A 81 13.29 -6.36 -8.27
C ALA A 81 13.30 -5.78 -9.70
N HIS A 82 12.68 -4.61 -9.91
CA HIS A 82 12.47 -4.02 -11.24
C HIS A 82 13.39 -2.84 -11.55
N PHE A 83 14.19 -2.38 -10.60
CA PHE A 83 15.23 -1.39 -10.86
C PHE A 83 16.43 -2.04 -11.54
N ASN A 84 16.88 -1.42 -12.63
CA ASN A 84 18.04 -1.85 -13.41
C ASN A 84 19.37 -1.41 -12.78
N ASN A 85 19.34 -0.43 -11.89
CA ASN A 85 20.51 0.15 -11.24
C ASN A 85 20.10 1.01 -10.03
N GLU A 86 21.09 1.44 -9.25
CA GLU A 86 20.87 2.25 -8.05
C GLU A 86 20.33 3.65 -8.36
N ALA A 87 20.65 4.21 -9.54
CA ALA A 87 20.21 5.54 -9.93
C ALA A 87 18.72 5.59 -10.32
N GLU A 88 18.18 4.54 -10.94
CA GLU A 88 16.72 4.36 -11.12
C GLU A 88 16.00 4.39 -9.77
N PHE A 89 16.50 3.60 -8.79
CA PHE A 89 15.99 3.60 -7.42
C PHE A 89 16.08 5.00 -6.79
N ALA A 90 17.21 5.69 -6.91
CA ALA A 90 17.40 7.02 -6.35
C ALA A 90 16.44 8.05 -6.96
N GLY A 91 16.17 7.97 -8.27
CA GLY A 91 15.20 8.81 -8.94
C GLY A 91 13.78 8.64 -8.38
N VAL A 92 13.32 7.39 -8.24
CA VAL A 92 12.01 7.08 -7.65
C VAL A 92 11.93 7.47 -6.17
N LEU A 93 13.00 7.24 -5.39
CA LEU A 93 13.07 7.68 -4.00
C LEU A 93 12.92 9.21 -3.88
N GLY A 94 13.59 9.95 -4.77
CA GLY A 94 13.47 11.40 -4.84
C GLY A 94 12.08 11.86 -5.24
N HIS A 95 11.42 11.13 -6.14
CA HIS A 95 10.03 11.38 -6.52
C HIS A 95 9.08 11.23 -5.32
N GLU A 96 9.21 10.16 -4.53
CA GLU A 96 8.40 9.96 -3.32
C GLU A 96 8.65 11.04 -2.24
N ILE A 97 9.92 11.41 -2.01
CA ILE A 97 10.27 12.54 -1.13
C ILE A 97 9.73 13.87 -1.71
N GLY A 98 9.64 13.98 -3.04
CA GLY A 98 8.99 15.08 -3.75
C GLY A 98 7.51 15.22 -3.38
N HIS A 99 6.75 14.12 -3.31
CA HIS A 99 5.35 14.14 -2.85
C HIS A 99 5.21 14.65 -1.42
N ILE A 100 6.10 14.24 -0.52
CA ILE A 100 6.13 14.71 0.88
C ILE A 100 6.48 16.20 0.94
N THR A 101 7.51 16.59 0.19
CA THR A 101 7.99 17.97 0.10
C THR A 101 6.88 18.91 -0.34
N ALA A 102 6.21 18.56 -1.44
CA ALA A 102 5.16 19.37 -2.05
C ALA A 102 3.78 19.19 -1.36
N ARG A 103 3.73 18.35 -0.31
CA ARG A 103 2.53 18.07 0.51
C ARG A 103 1.37 17.53 -0.33
N HIS A 104 1.66 16.72 -1.34
CA HIS A 104 0.66 16.21 -2.28
C HIS A 104 -0.41 15.36 -1.59
N SER A 105 -0.01 14.42 -0.73
CA SER A 105 -0.94 13.57 0.02
C SER A 105 -1.82 14.40 0.96
N ALA A 106 -1.26 15.40 1.66
CA ALA A 106 -2.03 16.29 2.53
C ALA A 106 -3.02 17.18 1.75
N LYS A 107 -2.62 17.68 0.57
CA LYS A 107 -3.52 18.43 -0.34
C LYS A 107 -4.65 17.55 -0.85
N GLN A 108 -4.35 16.31 -1.26
CA GLN A 108 -5.35 15.39 -1.79
C GLN A 108 -6.32 14.90 -0.71
N TYR A 109 -5.81 14.58 0.48
CA TYR A 109 -6.62 14.27 1.65
C TYR A 109 -7.53 15.45 2.05
N SER A 110 -7.01 16.68 2.05
CA SER A 110 -7.84 17.86 2.33
C SER A 110 -8.99 17.99 1.32
N LYS A 111 -8.74 17.69 0.03
CA LYS A 111 -9.78 17.69 -1.00
C LYS A 111 -10.82 16.59 -0.78
N SER A 112 -10.41 15.38 -0.38
CA SER A 112 -11.36 14.29 -0.11
C SER A 112 -12.23 14.61 1.11
N VAL A 113 -11.66 15.16 2.18
CA VAL A 113 -12.43 15.59 3.35
C VAL A 113 -13.41 16.71 3.00
N ILE A 114 -12.99 17.73 2.22
CA ILE A 114 -13.91 18.80 1.78
C ILE A 114 -15.03 18.23 0.91
N ALA A 115 -14.71 17.33 -0.02
CA ALA A 115 -15.72 16.68 -0.86
C ALA A 115 -16.71 15.87 -0.01
N GLN A 116 -16.23 15.15 1.00
CA GLN A 116 -17.06 14.42 1.97
C GLN A 116 -17.92 15.36 2.82
N LEU A 117 -17.39 16.50 3.28
CA LEU A 117 -18.19 17.51 4.00
C LEU A 117 -19.27 18.14 3.10
N GLY A 118 -18.96 18.36 1.82
CA GLY A 118 -19.95 18.76 0.82
C GLY A 118 -21.05 17.70 0.63
N LEU A 119 -20.68 16.41 0.68
CA LEU A 119 -21.64 15.32 0.72
C LEU A 119 -22.44 15.30 2.03
N VAL A 120 -21.85 15.54 3.21
CA VAL A 120 -22.56 15.64 4.51
C VAL A 120 -23.62 16.74 4.50
N VAL A 121 -23.33 17.90 3.92
CA VAL A 121 -24.34 18.95 3.71
C VAL A 121 -25.47 18.45 2.79
N GLY A 122 -25.16 17.59 1.80
CA GLY A 122 -26.14 16.85 1.02
C GLY A 122 -26.85 15.70 1.75
N MET A 123 -26.22 15.07 2.76
CA MET A 123 -26.80 13.98 3.57
C MET A 123 -27.83 14.47 4.58
N VAL A 124 -27.73 15.72 5.03
CA VAL A 124 -28.83 16.39 5.75
C VAL A 124 -30.12 16.41 4.89
N VAL A 125 -30.01 16.18 3.59
CA VAL A 125 -31.13 16.10 2.63
C VAL A 125 -31.50 14.64 2.26
N SER A 126 -30.67 13.62 2.52
CA SER A 126 -30.94 12.20 2.15
C SER A 126 -30.14 11.20 3.02
N PRO A 127 -30.80 10.24 3.73
CA PRO A 127 -30.17 9.29 4.64
C PRO A 127 -29.35 8.14 4.01
N GLU A 128 -29.44 7.90 2.70
CA GLU A 128 -28.81 6.75 2.02
C GLU A 128 -27.26 6.76 1.99
N PHE A 129 -26.61 7.82 2.47
CA PHE A 129 -25.16 8.03 2.29
C PHE A 129 -24.29 7.69 3.51
N GLN A 130 -24.86 7.23 4.64
CA GLN A 130 -24.09 6.95 5.88
C GLN A 130 -23.05 5.81 5.76
N GLN A 131 -23.20 4.90 4.81
CA GLN A 131 -22.37 3.69 4.66
C GLN A 131 -20.94 3.93 4.14
N PHE A 132 -20.55 5.16 3.83
CA PHE A 132 -19.22 5.49 3.28
C PHE A 132 -18.21 6.00 4.34
N ALA A 133 -18.60 6.08 5.62
CA ALA A 133 -17.78 6.67 6.69
C ALA A 133 -16.62 5.78 7.18
N ASP A 134 -16.77 4.45 7.15
CA ASP A 134 -15.86 3.54 7.87
C ASP A 134 -14.51 3.30 7.16
N VAL A 135 -14.46 3.32 5.82
CA VAL A 135 -13.21 3.10 5.06
C VAL A 135 -12.29 4.34 5.12
N ALA A 136 -12.87 5.53 5.29
CA ALA A 136 -12.13 6.79 5.34
C ALA A 136 -11.37 7.03 6.66
N GLN A 137 -11.66 6.26 7.72
CA GLN A 137 -11.00 6.38 9.02
C GLN A 137 -9.72 5.54 9.16
N SER A 138 -9.43 4.62 8.23
CA SER A 138 -8.22 3.80 8.25
C SER A 138 -7.03 4.49 7.57
N GLY A 139 -5.81 4.29 8.07
CA GLY A 139 -4.60 4.84 7.45
C GLY A 139 -4.35 4.32 6.02
N LEU A 140 -4.95 3.16 5.68
CA LEU A 140 -4.89 2.53 4.36
C LEU A 140 -5.55 3.37 3.26
N GLY A 141 -6.50 4.25 3.60
CA GLY A 141 -7.12 5.16 2.63
C GLY A 141 -6.10 6.05 1.89
N LEU A 142 -4.95 6.32 2.52
CA LEU A 142 -3.87 7.13 1.95
C LEU A 142 -3.19 6.44 0.76
N LEU A 143 -3.22 5.11 0.69
CA LEU A 143 -2.61 4.32 -0.38
C LEU A 143 -3.37 4.43 -1.71
N PHE A 144 -4.63 4.84 -1.66
CA PHE A 144 -5.50 4.98 -2.83
C PHE A 144 -5.56 6.41 -3.36
N LEU A 145 -4.81 7.33 -2.77
CA LEU A 145 -4.71 8.69 -3.28
C LEU A 145 -4.07 8.67 -4.66
N LYS A 146 -4.74 9.34 -5.61
CA LYS A 146 -4.23 9.56 -6.96
C LYS A 146 -3.77 10.99 -7.09
N PHE A 147 -2.61 11.17 -7.71
CA PHE A 147 -2.05 12.49 -7.93
C PHE A 147 -2.33 12.99 -9.35
N GLY A 148 -2.54 14.31 -9.46
CA GLY A 148 -2.75 14.96 -10.75
C GLY A 148 -1.43 15.21 -11.48
N ARG A 149 -1.53 15.57 -12.77
CA ARG A 149 -0.37 15.79 -13.65
C ARG A 149 0.66 16.79 -13.09
N ASP A 150 0.18 17.87 -12.49
CA ASP A 150 1.05 18.90 -11.90
C ASP A 150 1.83 18.37 -10.68
N ALA A 151 1.18 17.51 -9.89
CA ALA A 151 1.81 16.88 -8.73
C ALA A 151 2.90 15.91 -9.18
N GLU A 152 2.61 15.06 -10.18
CA GLU A 152 3.60 14.15 -10.78
C GLU A 152 4.80 14.92 -11.37
N SER A 153 4.53 15.98 -12.13
CA SER A 153 5.58 16.80 -12.76
C SER A 153 6.44 17.51 -11.71
N GLN A 154 5.84 17.99 -10.62
CA GLN A 154 6.57 18.61 -9.51
C GLN A 154 7.42 17.57 -8.77
N SER A 155 6.88 16.38 -8.51
CA SER A 155 7.62 15.28 -7.88
C SER A 155 8.77 14.79 -8.76
N ASP A 156 8.59 14.75 -10.08
CA ASP A 156 9.67 14.43 -11.04
C ASP A 156 10.80 15.45 -11.00
N ALA A 157 10.48 16.74 -11.01
CA ALA A 157 11.48 17.79 -10.92
C ALA A 157 12.29 17.73 -9.61
N LEU A 158 11.61 17.46 -8.49
CA LEU A 158 12.26 17.26 -7.19
C LEU A 158 13.07 15.95 -7.16
N GLY A 159 12.57 14.88 -7.78
CA GLY A 159 13.27 13.61 -7.88
C GLY A 159 14.58 13.72 -8.64
N VAL A 160 14.57 14.41 -9.78
CA VAL A 160 15.77 14.73 -10.56
C VAL A 160 16.75 15.58 -9.75
N GLU A 161 16.25 16.64 -9.11
CA GLU A 161 17.06 17.52 -8.27
C GLU A 161 17.75 16.74 -7.13
N TYR A 162 16.98 16.00 -6.35
CA TYR A 162 17.47 15.33 -5.15
C TYR A 162 18.43 14.19 -5.47
N SER A 163 18.09 13.34 -6.45
CA SER A 163 18.97 12.25 -6.89
C SER A 163 20.30 12.78 -7.44
N THR A 164 20.27 13.86 -8.23
CA THR A 164 21.48 14.51 -8.75
C THR A 164 22.31 15.11 -7.62
N LYS A 165 21.70 15.82 -6.66
CA LYS A 165 22.40 16.43 -5.51
C LYS A 165 23.12 15.43 -4.62
N ILE A 166 22.61 14.20 -4.50
CA ILE A 166 23.29 13.14 -3.76
C ILE A 166 24.24 12.30 -4.63
N GLY A 167 24.41 12.66 -5.91
CA GLY A 167 25.44 12.16 -6.81
C GLY A 167 25.02 11.03 -7.76
N TYR A 168 23.72 10.85 -8.05
CA TYR A 168 23.25 9.88 -9.05
C TYR A 168 22.91 10.53 -10.39
N ASP A 169 23.03 9.75 -11.47
CA ASP A 169 22.60 10.20 -12.79
C ASP A 169 21.08 10.11 -12.90
N ALA A 170 20.40 11.26 -12.75
CA ALA A 170 18.95 11.33 -12.80
C ALA A 170 18.35 11.00 -14.18
N GLN A 171 19.16 10.87 -15.24
CA GLN A 171 18.67 10.35 -16.53
C GLN A 171 18.16 8.91 -16.40
N GLU A 172 18.74 8.14 -15.47
CA GLU A 172 18.32 6.76 -15.21
C GLU A 172 16.90 6.68 -14.67
N MET A 173 16.39 7.70 -13.96
CA MET A 173 14.99 7.76 -13.52
C MET A 173 14.00 7.54 -14.68
N ALA A 174 14.31 8.08 -15.87
CA ALA A 174 13.48 7.89 -17.05
C ALA A 174 13.50 6.43 -17.55
N GLY A 175 14.58 5.69 -17.28
CA GLY A 175 14.70 4.24 -17.51
C GLY A 175 13.60 3.44 -16.81
N PHE A 176 13.24 3.82 -15.58
CA PHE A 176 12.18 3.16 -14.83
C PHE A 176 10.81 3.29 -15.49
N PHE A 177 10.47 4.45 -16.10
CA PHE A 177 9.22 4.58 -16.88
C PHE A 177 9.17 3.63 -18.07
N ARG A 178 10.31 3.32 -18.70
CA ARG A 178 10.36 2.30 -19.77
C ARG A 178 10.11 0.91 -19.22
N THR A 179 10.59 0.60 -18.02
CA THR A 179 10.27 -0.66 -17.33
C THR A 179 8.75 -0.77 -17.11
N LEU A 180 8.11 0.29 -16.60
CA LEU A 180 6.66 0.33 -16.40
C LEU A 180 5.87 0.21 -17.72
N ASP A 181 6.30 0.88 -18.78
CA ASP A 181 5.67 0.76 -20.10
C ASP A 181 5.78 -0.65 -20.67
N ARG A 182 6.94 -1.30 -20.50
CA ARG A 182 7.13 -2.70 -20.91
C ARG A 182 6.20 -3.63 -20.15
N MET A 183 6.10 -3.48 -18.83
CA MET A 183 5.18 -4.26 -18.00
C MET A 183 3.73 -4.08 -18.46
N ARG A 184 3.30 -2.84 -18.68
CA ARG A 184 1.95 -2.52 -19.18
C ARG A 184 1.64 -3.17 -20.53
N LYS A 185 2.62 -3.28 -21.42
CA LYS A 185 2.47 -3.91 -22.73
C LYS A 185 2.46 -5.44 -22.66
N GLN A 186 3.05 -6.01 -21.61
CA GLN A 186 3.15 -7.46 -21.40
C GLN A 186 1.95 -8.01 -20.61
N SER A 187 1.29 -7.18 -19.80
CA SER A 187 0.04 -7.57 -19.15
C SER A 187 -1.09 -7.69 -20.17
N GLU A 188 -1.95 -8.70 -20.00
CA GLU A 188 -3.27 -8.71 -20.65
C GLU A 188 -4.02 -7.42 -20.27
N ALA A 189 -4.90 -6.94 -21.15
CA ALA A 189 -5.43 -5.57 -21.24
C ALA A 189 -6.09 -4.96 -19.96
N GLU A 190 -6.14 -5.69 -18.84
CA GLU A 190 -6.79 -5.29 -17.59
C GLU A 190 -5.86 -5.01 -16.40
N SER A 191 -4.55 -5.35 -16.42
CA SER A 191 -3.67 -5.09 -15.27
C SER A 191 -2.66 -3.97 -15.54
N VAL A 192 -3.06 -2.73 -15.21
CA VAL A 192 -2.14 -1.58 -15.12
C VAL A 192 -1.21 -1.80 -13.90
N PRO A 193 0.13 -1.65 -14.04
CA PRO A 193 1.04 -1.67 -12.90
C PRO A 193 0.54 -0.79 -11.75
N THR A 194 0.54 -1.30 -10.51
CA THR A 194 -0.03 -0.58 -9.37
C THR A 194 0.60 0.79 -9.17
N PHE A 195 1.91 0.95 -9.41
CA PHE A 195 2.58 2.24 -9.46
C PHE A 195 1.86 3.25 -10.37
N LEU A 196 1.46 2.85 -11.59
CA LEU A 196 0.76 3.73 -12.54
C LEU A 196 -0.70 4.04 -12.12
N SER A 197 -1.25 3.32 -11.15
CA SER A 197 -2.59 3.59 -10.62
C SER A 197 -2.60 4.76 -9.63
N THR A 198 -1.52 4.95 -8.87
CA THR A 198 -1.31 6.07 -7.93
C THR A 198 -0.51 7.22 -8.55
N HIS A 199 0.40 6.90 -9.49
CA HIS A 199 1.23 7.82 -10.27
C HIS A 199 0.91 7.72 -11.77
N PRO A 200 -0.23 8.26 -12.24
CA PRO A 200 -0.55 8.26 -13.65
C PRO A 200 0.57 8.89 -14.48
N ASP A 201 0.79 8.39 -15.69
CA ASP A 201 1.71 9.00 -16.65
C ASP A 201 0.99 10.09 -17.46
N PRO A 202 1.11 11.39 -17.12
CA PRO A 202 0.87 12.45 -18.08
C PRO A 202 1.85 12.25 -19.23
N ALA A 203 1.34 11.76 -20.35
CA ALA A 203 2.11 11.60 -21.60
C ALA A 203 3.25 12.63 -21.69
N ASN A 204 4.48 12.14 -21.90
CA ASN A 204 5.76 12.87 -21.95
C ASN A 204 6.58 12.99 -20.65
N ARG A 205 6.30 12.23 -19.58
CA ARG A 205 7.19 12.21 -18.38
C ARG A 205 8.62 11.80 -18.71
N PHE A 206 8.77 10.82 -19.60
CA PHE A 206 10.08 10.34 -20.04
C PHE A 206 10.93 11.47 -20.62
N GLU A 207 10.42 12.20 -21.62
CA GLU A 207 11.15 13.30 -22.26
C GLU A 207 11.42 14.44 -21.27
N HIS A 208 10.46 14.77 -20.42
CA HIS A 208 10.60 15.86 -19.46
C HIS A 208 11.68 15.56 -18.41
N VAL A 209 11.69 14.35 -17.83
CA VAL A 209 12.74 13.94 -16.88
C VAL A 209 14.12 13.96 -17.54
N GLN A 210 14.24 13.51 -18.80
CA GLN A 210 15.49 13.58 -19.54
C GLN A 210 16.01 15.01 -19.72
N GLN A 211 15.12 15.97 -20.02
CA GLN A 211 15.47 17.38 -20.14
C GLN A 211 15.93 17.97 -18.80
N LEU A 212 15.16 17.76 -17.74
CA LEU A 212 15.50 18.23 -16.39
C LEU A 212 16.83 17.64 -15.91
N ALA A 213 17.06 16.35 -16.14
CA ALA A 213 18.30 15.68 -15.75
C ALA A 213 19.50 16.26 -16.50
N ALA A 214 19.37 16.57 -17.79
CA ALA A 214 20.42 17.22 -18.56
C ALA A 214 20.76 18.63 -18.02
N GLU A 215 19.76 19.42 -17.64
CA GLU A 215 19.95 20.73 -17.00
C GLU A 215 20.67 20.61 -15.65
N TRP A 216 20.25 19.67 -14.81
CA TRP A 216 20.86 19.44 -13.50
C TRP A 216 22.30 18.91 -13.59
N LYS A 217 22.59 18.09 -14.61
CA LYS A 217 23.95 17.62 -14.90
C LYS A 217 24.89 18.77 -15.27
N GLN A 218 24.41 19.78 -16.01
CA GLN A 218 25.19 20.99 -16.29
C GLN A 218 25.47 21.82 -15.03
N LYS A 219 24.52 21.87 -14.09
CA LYS A 219 24.66 22.60 -12.81
C LYS A 219 25.68 21.96 -11.86
N THR A 220 25.97 20.66 -12.01
CA THR A 220 26.90 19.91 -11.15
C THR A 220 28.36 19.92 -11.63
N LEU A 221 28.70 20.76 -12.63
CA LEU A 221 30.07 21.11 -13.07
C LEU A 221 31.03 19.91 -13.18
N GLY A 222 30.64 18.84 -13.88
CA GLY A 222 31.55 17.73 -14.20
C GLY A 222 31.75 16.70 -13.09
N THR A 223 30.82 16.60 -12.14
CA THR A 223 30.79 15.46 -11.21
C THR A 223 30.42 14.19 -11.98
N ASP A 224 31.23 13.14 -11.88
CA ASP A 224 30.86 11.81 -12.37
C ASP A 224 29.67 11.29 -11.56
N LEU A 225 28.48 11.43 -12.14
CA LEU A 225 27.23 10.96 -11.55
C LEU A 225 27.19 9.43 -11.59
N LYS A 226 26.75 8.84 -10.48
CA LYS A 226 26.74 7.38 -10.30
C LYS A 226 25.50 6.77 -10.94
N VAL A 227 25.69 5.63 -11.59
CA VAL A 227 24.61 4.71 -12.01
C VAL A 227 24.54 3.50 -11.10
N ASN A 228 25.70 2.91 -10.77
CA ASN A 228 25.84 1.77 -9.85
C ASN A 228 24.98 0.54 -10.21
N ARG A 229 25.02 0.11 -11.48
CA ARG A 229 24.27 -1.07 -11.95
C ARG A 229 24.70 -2.37 -11.25
N ASP A 230 25.96 -2.75 -11.38
CA ASP A 230 26.41 -4.08 -10.95
C ASP A 230 26.34 -4.26 -9.44
N SER A 231 26.67 -3.21 -8.67
CA SER A 231 26.55 -3.23 -7.21
C SER A 231 25.10 -3.37 -6.76
N TYR A 232 24.17 -2.70 -7.44
CA TYR A 232 22.74 -2.83 -7.15
C TYR A 232 22.23 -4.23 -7.46
N LEU A 233 22.52 -4.76 -8.65
CA LEU A 233 22.10 -6.10 -9.05
C LEU A 233 22.67 -7.19 -8.13
N LYS A 234 23.92 -7.03 -7.68
CA LYS A 234 24.52 -7.93 -6.69
C LYS A 234 23.85 -7.83 -5.32
N MET A 235 23.41 -6.64 -4.91
CA MET A 235 22.73 -6.43 -3.63
C MET A 235 21.35 -7.10 -3.59
N ILE A 236 20.64 -7.13 -4.72
CA ILE A 236 19.33 -7.79 -4.84
C ILE A 236 19.43 -9.24 -5.32
N ASP A 237 20.64 -9.80 -5.45
CA ASP A 237 20.81 -11.21 -5.80
C ASP A 237 20.25 -12.10 -4.67
N GLY A 238 19.35 -13.02 -5.03
CA GLY A 238 18.58 -13.82 -4.07
C GLY A 238 17.31 -13.15 -3.52
N LEU A 239 16.97 -11.94 -3.97
CA LEU A 239 15.66 -11.33 -3.67
C LEU A 239 14.54 -12.25 -4.19
N VAL A 240 13.56 -12.55 -3.35
CA VAL A 240 12.41 -13.35 -3.77
C VAL A 240 11.65 -12.59 -4.87
N TYR A 241 11.29 -13.29 -5.96
CA TYR A 241 10.51 -12.74 -7.06
C TYR A 241 9.11 -13.38 -7.09
N GLY A 242 8.05 -12.57 -7.21
CA GLY A 242 6.67 -13.04 -7.07
C GLY A 242 6.26 -13.25 -5.60
N GLU A 243 5.22 -14.02 -5.32
CA GLU A 243 4.74 -14.24 -3.96
C GLU A 243 5.86 -14.75 -3.04
N ASP A 244 5.95 -14.24 -1.79
CA ASP A 244 6.88 -14.80 -0.80
C ASP A 244 6.31 -16.12 -0.27
N PRO A 245 6.96 -17.28 -0.54
CA PRO A 245 6.44 -18.56 -0.09
C PRO A 245 6.26 -18.65 1.43
N LYS A 246 6.99 -17.85 2.23
CA LYS A 246 6.83 -17.79 3.70
C LYS A 246 5.48 -17.24 4.13
N GLN A 247 4.95 -16.26 3.39
CA GLN A 247 3.61 -15.70 3.59
C GLN A 247 2.51 -16.61 3.05
N GLY A 248 2.90 -17.58 2.22
CA GLY A 248 2.04 -18.58 1.65
C GLY A 248 1.78 -18.39 0.16
N PHE A 249 1.51 -19.49 -0.52
CA PHE A 249 1.44 -19.56 -1.97
C PHE A 249 0.41 -20.58 -2.44
N VAL A 250 -0.05 -20.43 -3.68
CA VAL A 250 -0.97 -21.37 -4.31
C VAL A 250 -0.21 -22.24 -5.31
N GLU A 251 -0.32 -23.55 -5.17
CA GLU A 251 0.21 -24.53 -6.12
C GLU A 251 -0.76 -25.72 -6.20
N ASN A 252 -0.98 -26.28 -7.39
CA ASN A 252 -1.80 -27.49 -7.58
C ASN A 252 -3.20 -27.44 -6.90
N ASN A 253 -3.91 -26.30 -7.00
CA ASN A 253 -5.21 -26.05 -6.34
C ASN A 253 -5.18 -26.21 -4.81
N ALA A 254 -4.05 -25.92 -4.17
CA ALA A 254 -3.95 -25.81 -2.72
C ALA A 254 -3.18 -24.55 -2.36
N PHE A 255 -3.61 -23.90 -1.29
CA PHE A 255 -2.85 -22.86 -0.61
C PHE A 255 -1.97 -23.51 0.46
N TYR A 256 -0.71 -23.11 0.53
CA TYR A 256 0.28 -23.58 1.49
C TYR A 256 0.80 -22.40 2.30
N HIS A 257 0.94 -22.57 3.62
CA HIS A 257 1.64 -21.62 4.48
C HIS A 257 2.72 -22.34 5.28
N PRO A 258 3.99 -22.31 4.84
CA PRO A 258 5.09 -23.06 5.47
C PRO A 258 5.36 -22.66 6.92
N GLU A 259 5.33 -21.37 7.24
CA GLU A 259 5.62 -20.87 8.60
C GLU A 259 4.52 -21.24 9.60
N LEU A 260 3.25 -20.99 9.26
CA LEU A 260 2.09 -21.36 10.08
C LEU A 260 1.73 -22.86 10.00
N LYS A 261 2.39 -23.61 9.10
CA LYS A 261 2.25 -25.06 8.92
C LYS A 261 0.82 -25.52 8.65
N PHE A 262 0.10 -24.82 7.79
CA PHE A 262 -1.21 -25.25 7.31
C PHE A 262 -1.30 -25.23 5.78
N GLN A 263 -2.27 -25.98 5.26
CA GLN A 263 -2.68 -25.92 3.87
C GLN A 263 -4.19 -25.94 3.77
N HIS A 264 -4.74 -25.39 2.69
CA HIS A 264 -6.16 -25.39 2.42
C HIS A 264 -6.42 -25.65 0.94
N ALA A 265 -7.37 -26.53 0.62
CA ALA A 265 -7.74 -26.78 -0.77
C ALA A 265 -8.38 -25.52 -1.38
N VAL A 266 -7.99 -25.16 -2.59
CA VAL A 266 -8.57 -24.05 -3.36
C VAL A 266 -9.69 -24.63 -4.23
N PRO A 267 -10.97 -24.33 -3.97
CA PRO A 267 -12.04 -24.86 -4.81
C PRO A 267 -11.91 -24.35 -6.26
N SER A 268 -12.31 -25.18 -7.22
CA SER A 268 -12.21 -24.83 -8.63
C SER A 268 -12.95 -23.53 -8.96
N GLY A 269 -12.29 -22.62 -9.68
CA GLY A 269 -12.85 -21.33 -10.08
C GLY A 269 -12.90 -20.27 -8.98
N TRP A 270 -12.34 -20.55 -7.80
CA TRP A 270 -12.19 -19.56 -6.74
C TRP A 270 -10.91 -18.73 -6.95
N VAL A 271 -11.00 -17.45 -6.58
CA VAL A 271 -9.87 -16.53 -6.54
C VAL A 271 -9.37 -16.48 -5.10
N VAL A 272 -8.05 -16.49 -4.93
CA VAL A 272 -7.36 -16.42 -3.64
C VAL A 272 -6.74 -15.05 -3.48
N GLN A 273 -6.90 -14.46 -2.29
CA GLN A 273 -6.22 -13.26 -1.87
C GLN A 273 -5.56 -13.53 -0.52
N ASN A 274 -4.24 -13.41 -0.47
CA ASN A 274 -3.43 -13.66 0.71
C ASN A 274 -2.89 -12.34 1.27
N SER A 275 -2.91 -12.17 2.59
CA SER A 275 -2.20 -11.12 3.31
C SER A 275 -1.68 -11.67 4.65
N PRO A 276 -0.75 -10.97 5.33
CA PRO A 276 -0.25 -11.43 6.62
C PRO A 276 -1.32 -11.55 7.72
N GLN A 277 -2.48 -10.91 7.55
CA GLN A 277 -3.60 -10.93 8.51
C GLN A 277 -4.63 -12.01 8.19
N GLN A 278 -4.77 -12.35 6.91
CA GLN A 278 -5.87 -13.18 6.45
C GLN A 278 -5.62 -13.88 5.13
N LEU A 279 -6.20 -15.08 5.01
CA LEU A 279 -6.40 -15.75 3.73
C LEU A 279 -7.87 -15.64 3.35
N GLN A 280 -8.14 -15.09 2.17
CA GLN A 280 -9.47 -14.95 1.61
C GLN A 280 -9.58 -15.76 0.32
N MET A 281 -10.70 -16.44 0.14
CA MET A 281 -11.00 -17.16 -1.09
C MET A 281 -12.49 -16.98 -1.44
N ALA A 282 -12.80 -16.72 -2.70
CA ALA A 282 -14.19 -16.57 -3.14
C ALA A 282 -14.40 -17.00 -4.60
N PRO A 283 -15.57 -17.56 -4.97
CA PRO A 283 -15.94 -17.74 -6.37
C PRO A 283 -16.17 -16.40 -7.04
N LYS A 284 -15.91 -16.32 -8.36
CA LYS A 284 -16.11 -15.08 -9.15
C LYS A 284 -17.52 -14.49 -9.08
N ASN A 285 -18.53 -15.29 -8.74
CA ASN A 285 -19.93 -14.85 -8.63
C ASN A 285 -20.28 -14.22 -7.27
N GLY A 286 -19.35 -14.19 -6.31
CA GLY A 286 -19.55 -13.56 -5.00
C GLY A 286 -20.56 -14.25 -4.07
N LYS A 287 -21.06 -15.44 -4.41
CA LYS A 287 -22.10 -16.13 -3.63
C LYS A 287 -21.59 -16.81 -2.35
N ALA A 288 -20.29 -16.91 -2.18
CA ALA A 288 -19.65 -17.51 -1.03
C ALA A 288 -18.36 -16.77 -0.70
N LEU A 289 -17.91 -16.89 0.54
CA LEU A 289 -16.65 -16.34 1.01
C LEU A 289 -16.06 -17.32 2.01
N LEU A 290 -14.79 -17.65 1.84
CA LEU A 290 -13.98 -18.29 2.87
C LEU A 290 -12.97 -17.27 3.36
N LEU A 291 -12.94 -17.08 4.68
CA LEU A 291 -12.02 -16.16 5.34
C LEU A 291 -11.34 -16.90 6.51
N LEU A 292 -10.01 -16.99 6.47
CA LEU A 292 -9.21 -17.39 7.62
C LEU A 292 -8.49 -16.17 8.16
N THR A 293 -8.62 -15.90 9.45
CA THR A 293 -7.89 -14.84 10.15
C THR A 293 -7.22 -15.40 11.40
N LEU A 294 -6.15 -14.74 11.84
CA LEU A 294 -5.57 -15.02 13.16
C LEU A 294 -6.45 -14.40 14.26
N ALA A 295 -6.79 -15.19 15.27
CA ALA A 295 -7.46 -14.70 16.47
C ALA A 295 -6.40 -14.40 17.54
N ALA A 296 -6.44 -13.20 18.14
CA ALA A 296 -5.53 -12.79 19.21
C ALA A 296 -6.00 -13.23 20.62
N GLU A 297 -6.96 -14.16 20.68
CA GLU A 297 -7.63 -14.57 21.90
C GLU A 297 -6.98 -15.77 22.58
N LYS A 298 -7.10 -15.83 23.91
CA LYS A 298 -6.46 -16.88 24.73
C LYS A 298 -7.28 -18.17 24.84
N SER A 299 -8.50 -18.19 24.33
CA SER A 299 -9.39 -19.37 24.37
C SER A 299 -10.29 -19.44 23.14
N LEU A 300 -10.71 -20.66 22.79
CA LEU A 300 -11.64 -20.88 21.67
C LEU A 300 -12.98 -20.17 21.85
N ALA A 301 -13.50 -20.14 23.09
CA ALA A 301 -14.76 -19.47 23.39
C ALA A 301 -14.66 -17.95 23.19
N ALA A 302 -13.56 -17.33 23.66
CA ALA A 302 -13.32 -15.90 23.45
C ALA A 302 -13.14 -15.58 21.96
N ALA A 303 -12.42 -16.41 21.20
CA ALA A 303 -12.27 -16.25 19.75
C ALA A 303 -13.62 -16.34 19.02
N ALA A 304 -14.46 -17.31 19.37
CA ALA A 304 -15.80 -17.46 18.79
C ALA A 304 -16.70 -16.26 19.10
N GLN A 305 -16.68 -15.77 20.35
CA GLN A 305 -17.44 -14.58 20.75
C GLN A 305 -16.98 -13.33 20.00
N GLN A 306 -15.67 -13.10 19.91
CA GLN A 306 -15.09 -11.99 19.17
C GLN A 306 -15.50 -12.03 17.68
N LEU A 307 -15.50 -13.21 17.06
CA LEU A 307 -15.93 -13.37 15.67
C LEU A 307 -17.40 -12.99 15.49
N VAL A 308 -18.28 -13.41 16.40
CA VAL A 308 -19.72 -13.08 16.38
C VAL A 308 -19.96 -11.59 16.59
N GLU A 309 -19.24 -10.96 17.52
CA GLU A 309 -19.35 -9.54 17.80
C GLU A 309 -18.85 -8.68 16.63
N LYS A 310 -17.62 -8.96 16.15
CA LYS A 310 -16.97 -8.22 15.07
C LYS A 310 -17.77 -8.25 13.77
N ASN A 311 -18.37 -9.40 13.45
CA ASN A 311 -19.11 -9.59 12.21
C ASN A 311 -20.62 -9.40 12.37
N GLN A 312 -21.08 -8.92 13.53
CA GLN A 312 -22.49 -8.67 13.82
C GLN A 312 -23.37 -9.90 13.54
N LEU A 313 -22.96 -11.08 14.00
CA LEU A 313 -23.68 -12.33 13.77
C LEU A 313 -24.61 -12.67 14.93
N THR A 314 -25.59 -13.54 14.66
CA THR A 314 -26.48 -14.17 15.63
C THR A 314 -26.30 -15.69 15.53
N PRO A 315 -25.66 -16.34 16.52
CA PRO A 315 -25.45 -17.79 16.50
C PRO A 315 -26.77 -18.57 16.49
N VAL A 316 -26.87 -19.55 15.60
CA VAL A 316 -27.98 -20.51 15.46
C VAL A 316 -27.59 -21.86 16.06
N GLU A 317 -26.37 -22.33 15.77
CA GLU A 317 -25.81 -23.57 16.31
C GLU A 317 -24.37 -23.32 16.77
N SER A 318 -23.95 -23.94 17.86
CA SER A 318 -22.56 -23.96 18.31
C SER A 318 -22.21 -25.31 18.92
N LYS A 319 -21.07 -25.87 18.53
CA LYS A 319 -20.57 -27.14 19.08
C LYS A 319 -19.06 -27.16 19.18
N ASN A 320 -18.58 -27.80 20.25
CA ASN A 320 -17.18 -28.20 20.35
C ASN A 320 -16.93 -29.36 19.39
N THR A 321 -15.85 -29.28 18.62
CA THR A 321 -15.46 -30.28 17.64
C THR A 321 -13.93 -30.36 17.56
N THR A 322 -13.42 -31.11 16.59
CA THR A 322 -12.03 -31.04 16.18
C THR A 322 -11.92 -30.78 14.68
N VAL A 323 -10.84 -30.10 14.28
CA VAL A 323 -10.44 -29.92 12.88
C VAL A 323 -9.01 -30.45 12.77
N ASN A 324 -8.80 -31.50 11.99
CA ASN A 324 -7.49 -32.18 11.87
C ASN A 324 -6.88 -32.57 13.24
N GLY A 325 -7.72 -33.00 14.19
CA GLY A 325 -7.30 -33.37 15.54
C GLY A 325 -7.05 -32.21 16.51
N LEU A 326 -7.16 -30.96 16.05
CA LEU A 326 -7.07 -29.77 16.90
C LEU A 326 -8.45 -29.41 17.47
N PRO A 327 -8.55 -29.05 18.77
CA PRO A 327 -9.79 -28.56 19.36
C PRO A 327 -10.33 -27.33 18.62
N ALA A 328 -11.63 -27.31 18.35
CA ALA A 328 -12.29 -26.22 17.64
C ALA A 328 -13.72 -26.00 18.14
N ILE A 329 -14.26 -24.81 17.89
CA ILE A 329 -15.69 -24.50 18.01
C ILE A 329 -16.22 -24.27 16.61
N ALA A 330 -17.21 -25.06 16.20
CA ALA A 330 -17.95 -24.83 14.97
C ALA A 330 -19.25 -24.11 15.31
N LEU A 331 -19.52 -23.00 14.62
CA LEU A 331 -20.74 -22.22 14.77
C LEU A 331 -21.42 -22.01 13.42
N VAL A 332 -22.75 -22.05 13.43
CA VAL A 332 -23.60 -21.58 12.33
C VAL A 332 -24.30 -20.33 12.85
N ALA A 333 -24.25 -19.23 12.10
CA ALA A 333 -24.80 -17.96 12.54
C ALA A 333 -25.36 -17.16 11.35
N ASP A 334 -26.40 -16.38 11.60
CA ASP A 334 -26.99 -15.47 10.63
C ASP A 334 -26.49 -14.03 10.85
N PRO A 335 -26.40 -13.19 9.81
CA PRO A 335 -26.16 -11.77 9.99
C PRO A 335 -27.27 -11.13 10.83
N ARG A 336 -26.92 -10.26 11.79
CA ARG A 336 -27.91 -9.43 12.48
C ARG A 336 -28.60 -8.52 11.45
N GLN A 337 -29.93 -8.57 11.40
CA GLN A 337 -30.67 -7.59 10.62
C GLN A 337 -30.51 -6.22 11.30
N PRO A 338 -30.32 -5.14 10.53
CA PRO A 338 -30.41 -3.80 11.09
C PRO A 338 -31.80 -3.64 11.72
N GLU A 339 -31.85 -3.21 12.97
CA GLU A 339 -33.10 -2.88 13.64
C GLU A 339 -33.81 -1.82 12.79
N GLN A 340 -34.90 -2.20 12.11
CA GLN A 340 -35.85 -1.22 11.62
C GLN A 340 -36.46 -0.58 12.87
N ASP A 341 -36.12 0.68 13.11
CA ASP A 341 -36.77 1.52 14.13
C ASP A 341 -38.28 1.30 14.06
N GLN A 342 -38.81 0.54 15.03
CA GLN A 342 -40.24 0.48 15.27
C GLN A 342 -40.65 1.85 15.77
N GLN A 343 -41.00 2.74 14.86
CA GLN A 343 -41.74 3.95 15.16
C GLN A 343 -43.04 3.52 15.85
N GLN A 344 -43.05 3.60 17.18
CA GLN A 344 -44.27 3.53 17.97
C GLN A 344 -45.19 4.68 17.52
N PRO A 345 -46.45 4.42 17.13
CA PRO A 345 -47.39 5.50 16.89
C PRO A 345 -47.69 6.17 18.24
N GLN A 346 -47.21 7.40 18.41
CA GLN A 346 -47.60 8.26 19.52
C GLN A 346 -49.13 8.45 19.47
N GLN A 347 -49.83 7.85 20.44
CA GLN A 347 -51.21 8.19 20.74
C GLN A 347 -51.22 9.60 21.34
N GLN A 348 -51.85 10.56 20.65
CA GLN A 348 -52.19 11.87 21.21
C GLN A 348 -53.44 11.74 22.10
N PRO A 349 -53.46 12.32 23.31
CA PRO A 349 -54.71 12.62 24.01
C PRO A 349 -55.40 13.87 23.45
#